data_AF-A0A1I5YA44-F1
#
_entry.id   AF-A0A1I5YA44-F1
#
_cell.length_a   1.000
_cell.length_b   1.000
_cell.length_c   1.000
_cell.angle_alpha   90.00
_cell.angle_beta   90.00
_cell.angle_gamma   90.00
#
_symmetry.space_group_name_H-M   'P 1'
#
loop_
_entity.id
_entity.type
_entity.pdbx_description
1 polymer ?
#
loop_
_entity_poly.entity_id
_entity_poly.type
_entity_poly.pdbx_seq_one_letter_code
_entity_poly.pdbx_strand_id
1 'polypeptide(L)'
;MLSILKKDKQPKDVKTLRSGLLDFIKDQLRKAEGEGADIKGMHLYINCNAQDKFLYDSAVYINNTDLFKEEIQRIADDFDINLHAGWQFQVFCDEEVPPEAIKSADLGAALFISTKQKPTIRREAIAYLKVLNGEAEQAVYTLKSSGKKINIGREKNVQVADGYLRQNQIAFPDSSNHKSNKSVSRQHAHIEWSEEAGAFFLYADEGGIPPANKVKVKPEKGSEIKLITTEVGYHLKEGDQVILGESALLEFSYLE
;
A
#
# COMPACT_ATOMS: atom_id res chain seq x y z
N MET A 1 -23.27 -20.13 -40.40
CA MET A 1 -23.27 -18.84 -39.68
C MET A 1 -23.05 -19.16 -38.20
N LEU A 2 -21.78 -19.19 -37.76
CA LEU A 2 -21.40 -19.50 -36.38
C LEU A 2 -21.56 -18.24 -35.52
N SER A 3 -22.44 -18.28 -34.53
CA SER A 3 -22.37 -17.38 -33.37
C SER A 3 -21.67 -18.15 -32.25
N ILE A 4 -20.43 -17.76 -31.96
CA ILE A 4 -19.60 -18.32 -30.91
C ILE A 4 -20.10 -17.78 -29.58
N LEU A 5 -20.62 -18.68 -28.75
CA LEU A 5 -20.84 -18.48 -27.32
C LEU A 5 -19.52 -18.02 -26.66
N LYS A 6 -19.45 -16.75 -26.24
CA LYS A 6 -18.47 -16.34 -25.22
C LYS A 6 -18.84 -17.07 -23.93
N LYS A 7 -18.15 -18.18 -23.64
CA LYS A 7 -18.23 -18.85 -22.34
C LYS A 7 -17.72 -17.89 -21.27
N ASP A 8 -18.52 -17.70 -20.21
CA ASP A 8 -18.07 -17.15 -18.93
C ASP A 8 -16.82 -17.88 -18.47
N LYS A 9 -15.69 -17.16 -18.47
CA LYS A 9 -14.38 -17.64 -18.03
C LYS A 9 -14.07 -17.22 -16.59
N GLN A 10 -15.08 -17.11 -15.72
CA GLN A 10 -14.79 -16.98 -14.30
C GLN A 10 -14.27 -18.32 -13.76
N PRO A 11 -13.13 -18.33 -13.04
CA PRO A 11 -12.58 -19.55 -12.46
C PRO A 11 -13.58 -20.24 -11.54
N LYS A 12 -13.86 -21.52 -11.79
CA LYS A 12 -14.88 -22.28 -11.03
C LYS A 12 -14.37 -22.90 -9.74
N ASP A 13 -13.06 -22.89 -9.53
CA ASP A 13 -12.41 -23.50 -8.36
C ASP A 13 -11.14 -22.72 -7.96
N VAL A 14 -10.73 -22.89 -6.70
CA VAL A 14 -9.60 -22.19 -6.07
C VAL A 14 -8.28 -22.40 -6.84
N LYS A 15 -8.03 -23.60 -7.37
CA LYS A 15 -6.76 -23.93 -8.04
C LYS A 15 -6.66 -23.20 -9.38
N THR A 16 -7.74 -23.21 -10.15
CA THR A 16 -7.82 -22.49 -11.42
C THR A 16 -7.75 -20.99 -11.21
N LEU A 17 -8.41 -20.45 -10.17
CA LEU A 17 -8.35 -19.04 -9.82
C LEU A 17 -6.92 -18.61 -9.45
N ARG A 18 -6.26 -19.39 -8.58
CA ARG A 18 -4.88 -19.15 -8.18
C ARG A 18 -3.94 -19.14 -9.37
N SER A 19 -4.04 -20.15 -10.24
CA SER A 19 -3.23 -20.20 -11.47
C SER A 19 -3.46 -18.97 -12.33
N GLY A 20 -4.73 -18.54 -12.51
CA GLY A 20 -5.06 -17.35 -13.28
C GLY A 20 -4.49 -16.06 -12.68
N LEU A 21 -4.53 -15.91 -11.35
CA LEU A 21 -3.92 -14.76 -10.65
C LEU A 21 -2.39 -14.75 -10.82
N LEU A 22 -1.75 -15.90 -10.67
CA LEU A 22 -0.31 -16.05 -10.86
C LEU A 22 0.12 -15.76 -12.31
N ASP A 23 -0.64 -16.26 -13.30
CA ASP A 23 -0.41 -15.97 -14.71
C ASP A 23 -0.59 -14.48 -15.02
N PHE A 24 -1.61 -13.84 -14.44
CA PHE A 24 -1.81 -12.41 -14.56
C PHE A 24 -0.65 -11.60 -13.98
N ILE A 25 -0.17 -11.96 -12.79
CA ILE A 25 0.98 -11.29 -12.14
C ILE A 25 2.24 -11.49 -12.98
N LYS A 26 2.53 -12.73 -13.39
CA LYS A 26 3.64 -13.07 -14.29
C LYS A 26 3.68 -12.19 -15.53
N ASP A 27 2.53 -12.04 -16.20
CA ASP A 27 2.44 -11.26 -17.42
C ASP A 27 2.70 -9.76 -17.19
N GLN A 28 2.40 -9.22 -16.01
CA GLN A 28 2.77 -7.85 -15.67
C GLN A 28 4.24 -7.73 -15.28
N LEU A 29 4.78 -8.68 -14.52
CA LEU A 29 6.20 -8.69 -14.14
C LEU A 29 7.12 -8.69 -15.35
N ARG A 30 6.82 -9.52 -16.36
CA ARG A 30 7.58 -9.58 -17.62
C ARG A 30 7.57 -8.27 -18.41
N LYS A 31 6.51 -7.47 -18.28
CA LYS A 31 6.44 -6.15 -18.93
C LYS A 31 7.27 -5.12 -18.16
N ALA A 32 7.17 -5.13 -16.83
CA ALA A 32 7.88 -4.19 -15.97
C ALA A 32 9.41 -4.33 -16.07
N GLU A 33 9.94 -5.56 -16.17
CA GLU A 33 11.38 -5.81 -16.29
C GLU A 33 11.98 -5.19 -17.56
N GLY A 34 11.32 -5.36 -18.72
CA GLY A 34 11.77 -4.81 -20.00
C GLY A 34 11.81 -3.28 -20.06
N GLU A 35 11.15 -2.62 -19.12
CA GLU A 35 11.15 -1.17 -18.98
C GLU A 35 12.24 -0.67 -18.02
N GLY A 36 13.12 -1.52 -17.48
CA GLY A 36 14.21 -1.11 -16.58
C GLY A 36 13.76 -0.80 -15.15
N ALA A 37 12.72 -1.50 -14.67
CA ALA A 37 12.19 -1.36 -13.33
C ALA A 37 12.94 -2.25 -12.33
N ASP A 38 13.37 -1.68 -11.20
CA ASP A 38 13.73 -2.44 -10.01
C ASP A 38 12.48 -2.56 -9.12
N ILE A 39 11.85 -3.74 -9.13
CA ILE A 39 10.56 -3.99 -8.49
C ILE A 39 10.76 -4.17 -6.99
N LYS A 40 10.17 -3.26 -6.20
CA LYS A 40 10.24 -3.25 -4.74
C LYS A 40 9.08 -3.96 -4.07
N GLY A 41 7.92 -4.01 -4.73
CA GLY A 41 6.77 -4.68 -4.15
C GLY A 41 5.53 -4.56 -5.00
N MET A 42 4.46 -5.21 -4.56
CA MET A 42 3.22 -5.31 -5.32
C MET A 42 1.99 -5.30 -4.40
N HIS A 43 0.92 -4.71 -4.90
CA HIS A 43 -0.41 -4.75 -4.30
C HIS A 43 -1.37 -5.47 -5.24
N LEU A 44 -1.99 -6.54 -4.73
CA LEU A 44 -3.08 -7.23 -5.41
C LEU A 44 -4.41 -6.76 -4.81
N TYR A 45 -5.20 -6.05 -5.60
CA TYR A 45 -6.56 -5.66 -5.23
C TYR A 45 -7.53 -6.69 -5.76
N ILE A 46 -8.37 -7.24 -4.88
CA ILE A 46 -9.41 -8.20 -5.21
C ILE A 46 -10.76 -7.50 -5.04
N ASN A 47 -11.48 -7.41 -6.15
CA ASN A 47 -12.84 -6.86 -6.18
C ASN A 47 -13.72 -7.88 -6.90
N CYS A 48 -14.26 -8.81 -6.10
CA CYS A 48 -15.10 -9.90 -6.56
C CYS A 48 -16.50 -9.78 -5.93
N ASN A 49 -17.47 -10.51 -6.47
CA ASN A 49 -18.78 -10.55 -5.83
C ASN A 49 -18.70 -11.31 -4.48
N ALA A 50 -19.66 -11.09 -3.59
CA ALA A 50 -19.67 -11.71 -2.27
C ALA A 50 -19.73 -13.25 -2.30
N GLN A 51 -20.22 -13.86 -3.39
CA GLN A 51 -20.33 -15.31 -3.53
C GLN A 51 -18.96 -15.96 -3.80
N ASP A 52 -18.09 -15.25 -4.51
CA ASP A 52 -16.77 -15.73 -4.91
C ASP A 52 -15.66 -15.36 -3.91
N LYS A 53 -15.96 -14.52 -2.90
CA LYS A 53 -14.97 -14.03 -1.92
C LYS A 53 -14.15 -15.17 -1.29
N PHE A 54 -14.80 -16.26 -0.88
CA PHE A 54 -14.08 -17.39 -0.28
C PHE A 54 -13.09 -18.05 -1.26
N LEU A 55 -13.40 -18.07 -2.57
CA LEU A 55 -12.53 -18.63 -3.60
C LEU A 55 -11.26 -17.78 -3.71
N TYR A 56 -11.42 -16.46 -3.77
CA TYR A 56 -10.33 -15.50 -3.84
C TYR A 56 -9.46 -15.54 -2.58
N ASP A 57 -10.08 -15.49 -1.40
CA ASP A 57 -9.40 -15.59 -0.10
C ASP A 57 -8.55 -16.87 -0.01
N SER A 58 -9.08 -17.99 -0.50
CA SER A 58 -8.37 -19.27 -0.54
C SER A 58 -7.28 -19.32 -1.63
N ALA A 59 -7.49 -18.63 -2.76
CA ALA A 59 -6.54 -18.61 -3.86
C ALA A 59 -5.25 -17.88 -3.47
N VAL A 60 -5.36 -16.77 -2.73
CA VAL A 60 -4.23 -15.93 -2.31
C VAL A 60 -3.72 -16.23 -0.90
N TYR A 61 -4.23 -17.29 -0.27
CA TYR A 61 -3.93 -17.65 1.12
C TYR A 61 -4.09 -16.44 2.06
N ILE A 62 -5.26 -15.81 2.10
CA ILE A 62 -5.46 -14.51 2.79
C ILE A 62 -4.99 -14.48 4.26
N ASN A 63 -5.00 -15.63 4.94
CA ASN A 63 -4.55 -15.78 6.33
C ASN A 63 -3.04 -16.02 6.47
N ASN A 64 -2.34 -16.32 5.37
CA ASN A 64 -0.90 -16.51 5.28
C ASN A 64 -0.42 -16.18 3.85
N THR A 65 -0.44 -14.89 3.51
CA THR A 65 -0.15 -14.40 2.15
C THR A 65 1.28 -14.68 1.70
N ASP A 66 2.19 -15.01 2.62
CA ASP A 66 3.57 -15.38 2.30
C ASP A 66 3.64 -16.63 1.40
N LEU A 67 2.69 -17.57 1.53
CA LEU A 67 2.63 -18.73 0.64
C LEU A 67 2.37 -18.34 -0.82
N PHE A 68 1.50 -17.34 -1.04
CA PHE A 68 1.25 -16.82 -2.39
C PHE A 68 2.44 -15.99 -2.89
N LYS A 69 3.07 -15.21 -2.00
CA LYS A 69 4.29 -14.47 -2.29
C LYS A 69 5.44 -15.38 -2.74
N GLU A 70 5.62 -16.53 -2.10
CA GLU A 70 6.61 -17.55 -2.50
C GLU A 70 6.31 -18.17 -3.88
N GLU A 71 5.03 -18.33 -4.24
CA GLU A 71 4.64 -18.75 -5.59
C GLU A 71 5.00 -17.68 -6.64
N ILE A 72 4.79 -16.40 -6.32
CA ILE A 72 5.21 -15.29 -7.19
C ILE A 72 6.74 -15.24 -7.32
N GLN A 73 7.48 -15.42 -6.22
CA GLN A 73 8.95 -15.46 -6.26
C GLN A 73 9.45 -16.58 -7.17
N ARG A 74 8.90 -17.80 -7.04
CA ARG A 74 9.27 -18.93 -7.91
C ARG A 74 9.02 -18.63 -9.39
N ILE A 75 7.90 -17.97 -9.71
CA ILE A 75 7.62 -17.52 -11.07
C ILE A 75 8.63 -16.47 -11.53
N ALA A 76 9.02 -15.53 -10.67
CA ALA A 76 10.04 -14.56 -11.03
C ALA A 76 11.37 -15.26 -11.34
N ASP A 77 11.80 -16.19 -10.48
CA ASP A 77 13.03 -16.97 -10.66
C ASP A 77 12.99 -17.83 -11.95
N ASP A 78 11.88 -18.53 -12.20
CA ASP A 78 11.69 -19.40 -13.37
C ASP A 78 11.77 -18.63 -14.70
N PHE A 79 11.46 -17.33 -14.67
CA PHE A 79 11.45 -16.44 -15.83
C PHE A 79 12.59 -15.41 -15.82
N ASP A 80 13.57 -15.56 -14.93
CA ASP A 80 14.74 -14.66 -14.76
C ASP A 80 14.36 -13.19 -14.48
N ILE A 81 13.22 -12.97 -13.84
CA ILE A 81 12.73 -11.64 -13.45
C ILE A 81 13.39 -11.24 -12.13
N ASN A 82 14.17 -10.17 -12.17
CA ASN A 82 14.92 -9.72 -11.01
C ASN A 82 14.03 -8.91 -10.04
N LEU A 83 13.55 -9.55 -8.97
CA LEU A 83 12.88 -8.88 -7.85
C LEU A 83 13.91 -8.47 -6.79
N HIS A 84 13.72 -7.30 -6.19
CA HIS A 84 14.59 -6.83 -5.12
C HIS A 84 14.67 -7.84 -3.95
N ALA A 85 15.86 -8.04 -3.39
CA ALA A 85 16.06 -8.86 -2.20
C ALA A 85 15.30 -8.26 -1.00
N GLY A 86 14.12 -8.80 -0.70
CA GLY A 86 13.22 -8.25 0.32
C GLY A 86 12.01 -7.50 -0.22
N TRP A 87 11.66 -7.69 -1.50
CA TRP A 87 10.41 -7.17 -2.05
C TRP A 87 9.20 -7.61 -1.23
N GLN A 88 8.14 -6.82 -1.25
CA GLN A 88 6.97 -7.00 -0.40
C GLN A 88 5.69 -7.22 -1.21
N PHE A 89 4.75 -7.99 -0.67
CA PHE A 89 3.48 -8.31 -1.32
C PHE A 89 2.34 -8.08 -0.34
N GLN A 90 1.27 -7.44 -0.80
CA GLN A 90 0.07 -7.24 0.01
C GLN A 90 -1.20 -7.40 -0.82
N VAL A 91 -2.22 -8.00 -0.20
CA VAL A 91 -3.56 -8.18 -0.78
C VAL A 91 -4.54 -7.21 -0.13
N PHE A 92 -5.39 -6.57 -0.94
CA PHE A 92 -6.50 -5.72 -0.51
C PHE A 92 -7.80 -6.32 -1.06
N CYS A 93 -8.78 -6.57 -0.21
CA CYS A 93 -10.07 -7.13 -0.61
C CYS A 93 -11.18 -6.10 -0.38
N ASP A 94 -12.08 -5.94 -1.35
CA ASP A 94 -13.22 -5.02 -1.29
C ASP A 94 -12.82 -3.54 -1.14
N GLU A 95 -11.58 -3.21 -1.53
CA GLU A 95 -11.05 -1.85 -1.51
C GLU A 95 -11.10 -1.20 -2.89
N GLU A 96 -11.23 0.12 -2.92
CA GLU A 96 -11.28 0.84 -4.17
C GLU A 96 -9.91 0.77 -4.88
N VAL A 97 -9.92 0.20 -6.08
CA VAL A 97 -8.73 0.00 -6.91
C VAL A 97 -8.17 1.36 -7.36
N PRO A 98 -6.89 1.65 -7.10
CA PRO A 98 -6.31 2.91 -7.53
C PRO A 98 -6.22 2.99 -9.07
N PRO A 99 -6.36 4.19 -9.69
CA PRO A 99 -6.39 4.34 -11.15
C PRO A 99 -5.17 3.78 -11.88
N GLU A 100 -4.02 3.77 -11.23
CA GLU A 100 -2.74 3.28 -11.74
C GLU A 100 -2.58 1.75 -11.63
N ALA A 101 -3.46 1.05 -10.90
CA ALA A 101 -3.43 -0.41 -10.88
C ALA A 101 -3.95 -0.99 -12.21
N ILE A 102 -3.22 -1.97 -12.71
CA ILE A 102 -3.55 -2.68 -13.94
C ILE A 102 -4.67 -3.67 -13.63
N LYS A 103 -5.83 -3.52 -14.27
CA LYS A 103 -6.98 -4.44 -14.08
C LYS A 103 -6.85 -5.68 -14.94
N SER A 104 -7.16 -6.85 -14.37
CA SER A 104 -7.32 -8.07 -15.15
C SER A 104 -8.61 -8.00 -15.98
N ALA A 105 -8.56 -8.49 -17.22
CA ALA A 105 -9.74 -8.55 -18.08
C ALA A 105 -10.71 -9.68 -17.70
N ASP A 106 -10.16 -10.76 -17.13
CA ASP A 106 -10.90 -12.02 -16.89
C ASP A 106 -11.10 -12.33 -15.40
N LEU A 107 -10.44 -11.58 -14.51
CA LEU A 107 -10.49 -11.79 -13.06
C LEU A 107 -11.00 -10.52 -12.37
N GLY A 108 -11.74 -10.68 -11.27
CA GLY A 108 -12.04 -9.61 -10.32
C GLY A 108 -10.81 -9.17 -9.52
N ALA A 109 -9.72 -8.83 -10.21
CA ALA A 109 -8.44 -8.48 -9.61
C ALA A 109 -7.72 -7.37 -10.38
N ALA A 110 -6.94 -6.57 -9.68
CA ALA A 110 -6.04 -5.57 -10.24
C ALA A 110 -4.69 -5.60 -9.52
N LEU A 111 -3.61 -5.29 -10.24
CA LEU A 111 -2.26 -5.32 -9.72
C LEU A 111 -1.62 -3.93 -9.84
N PHE A 112 -1.10 -3.43 -8.73
CA PHE A 112 -0.17 -2.31 -8.72
C PHE A 112 1.24 -2.82 -8.42
N ILE A 113 2.23 -2.39 -9.18
CA ILE A 113 3.63 -2.76 -9.02
C ILE A 113 4.39 -1.51 -8.61
N SER A 114 5.05 -1.55 -7.45
CA SER A 114 5.92 -0.50 -6.95
C SER A 114 7.33 -0.70 -7.52
N THR A 115 7.81 0.28 -8.29
CA THR A 115 9.14 0.24 -8.94
C THR A 115 10.02 1.40 -8.47
N LYS A 116 11.33 1.35 -8.76
CA LYS A 116 12.19 2.54 -8.61
C LYS A 116 11.72 3.67 -9.55
N GLN A 117 11.42 4.81 -8.93
CA GLN A 117 10.94 6.04 -9.58
C GLN A 117 11.78 6.40 -10.82
N LYS A 118 11.13 6.45 -11.99
CA LYS A 118 11.61 7.25 -13.11
C LYS A 118 10.96 8.64 -13.04
N PRO A 119 11.72 9.73 -13.22
CA PRO A 119 11.14 11.06 -13.23
C PRO A 119 10.24 11.19 -14.46
N THR A 120 8.93 11.14 -14.23
CA THR A 120 7.90 11.44 -15.23
C THR A 120 7.34 12.84 -14.94
N ILE A 121 6.57 13.39 -15.89
CA ILE A 121 6.08 14.78 -15.89
C ILE A 121 5.52 15.17 -14.50
N ARG A 122 6.14 16.17 -13.86
CA ARG A 122 5.75 16.67 -12.54
C ARG A 122 4.30 17.14 -12.56
N ARG A 123 3.45 16.44 -11.83
CA ARG A 123 2.12 16.94 -11.47
C ARG A 123 2.23 17.70 -10.15
N GLU A 124 1.81 18.96 -10.16
CA GLU A 124 1.71 19.74 -8.93
C GLU A 124 0.42 19.36 -8.20
N ALA A 125 0.55 18.92 -6.96
CA ALA A 125 -0.58 18.61 -6.09
C ALA A 125 -0.27 19.12 -4.67
N ILE A 126 -1.31 19.60 -4.00
CA ILE A 126 -1.27 20.02 -2.62
C ILE A 126 -2.32 19.20 -1.88
N ALA A 127 -1.97 18.70 -0.70
CA ALA A 127 -2.87 18.00 0.19
C ALA A 127 -2.65 18.50 1.63
N TYR A 128 -3.51 18.08 2.55
CA TYR A 128 -3.32 18.31 3.97
C TYR A 128 -3.66 17.07 4.78
N LEU A 129 -2.98 16.95 5.92
CA LEU A 129 -3.34 16.02 6.99
C LEU A 129 -3.86 16.82 8.17
N LYS A 130 -5.06 16.49 8.64
CA LYS A 130 -5.65 17.06 9.84
C LYS A 130 -5.62 16.07 10.99
N VAL A 131 -5.14 16.49 12.15
CA VAL A 131 -5.16 15.68 13.37
C VAL A 131 -6.57 15.70 13.95
N LEU A 132 -7.23 14.55 14.00
CA LEU A 132 -8.56 14.38 14.57
C LEU A 132 -8.53 13.82 16.00
N ASN A 133 -7.54 12.98 16.31
CA ASN A 133 -7.34 12.44 17.66
C ASN A 133 -5.85 12.29 17.98
N GLY A 134 -5.45 12.68 19.20
CA GLY A 134 -4.05 12.88 19.56
C GLY A 134 -3.61 14.33 19.48
N GLU A 135 -2.38 14.56 19.91
CA GLU A 135 -1.79 15.90 19.97
C GLU A 135 -0.47 15.88 19.20
N ALA A 136 -0.49 16.37 17.97
CA ALA A 136 0.74 16.65 17.23
C ALA A 136 1.17 18.10 17.44
N GLU A 137 2.37 18.46 16.99
CA GLU A 137 2.87 19.84 17.07
C GLU A 137 1.96 20.87 16.36
N GLN A 138 1.20 20.43 15.35
CA GLN A 138 0.22 21.24 14.63
C GLN A 138 -1.07 20.44 14.42
N ALA A 139 -2.20 21.15 14.30
CA ALA A 139 -3.49 20.52 14.01
C ALA A 139 -3.65 20.13 12.53
N VAL A 140 -2.96 20.83 11.62
CA VAL A 140 -3.04 20.61 10.17
C VAL A 140 -1.64 20.73 9.57
N TYR A 141 -1.29 19.83 8.64
CA TYR A 141 -0.01 19.80 7.94
C TYR A 141 -0.23 19.80 6.43
N THR A 142 0.39 20.74 5.72
CA THR A 142 0.33 20.80 4.25
C THR A 142 1.37 19.86 3.63
N LEU A 143 0.94 19.06 2.68
CA LEU A 143 1.77 18.18 1.86
C LEU A 143 1.84 18.76 0.44
N LYS A 144 3.00 18.70 -0.20
CA LYS A 144 3.20 19.19 -1.57
C LYS A 144 3.88 18.10 -2.39
N SER A 145 3.47 17.91 -3.64
CA SER A 145 4.10 16.93 -4.54
C SER A 145 5.58 17.24 -4.81
N SER A 146 5.95 18.52 -4.80
CA SER A 146 7.34 18.98 -4.86
C SER A 146 8.13 18.78 -3.56
N GLY A 147 7.48 18.28 -2.51
CA GLY A 147 8.05 18.09 -1.17
C GLY A 147 8.94 16.85 -1.09
N LYS A 148 9.70 16.77 0.00
CA LYS A 148 10.41 15.53 0.36
C LYS A 148 9.49 14.62 1.16
N LYS A 149 9.91 13.36 1.35
CA LYS A 149 9.36 12.41 2.32
C LYS A 149 9.02 13.10 3.65
N ILE A 150 7.79 12.89 4.13
CA ILE A 150 7.24 13.47 5.35
C ILE A 150 7.11 12.36 6.39
N ASN A 151 8.02 12.36 7.35
CA ASN A 151 8.06 11.38 8.42
C ASN A 151 7.06 11.71 9.52
N ILE A 152 6.40 10.67 10.02
CA ILE A 152 5.40 10.71 11.07
C ILE A 152 5.87 9.81 12.22
N GLY A 153 5.79 10.32 13.45
CA GLY A 153 6.16 9.54 14.62
C GLY A 153 6.09 10.30 15.93
N ARG A 154 6.41 9.60 17.01
CA ARG A 154 6.55 10.18 18.34
C ARG A 154 7.91 10.85 18.50
N GLU A 155 7.93 12.01 19.14
CA GLU A 155 9.09 12.92 19.27
C GLU A 155 9.52 13.54 17.92
N LYS A 156 10.06 14.77 17.97
CA LYS A 156 10.53 15.49 16.77
C LYS A 156 11.78 14.88 16.17
N ASN A 157 12.74 14.54 17.03
CA ASN A 157 14.05 14.05 16.66
C ASN A 157 14.26 12.72 17.36
N VAL A 158 14.55 11.69 16.58
CA VAL A 158 14.66 10.30 17.02
C VAL A 158 15.98 9.76 16.52
N GLN A 159 16.78 9.17 17.41
CA GLN A 159 17.92 8.39 16.98
C GLN A 159 17.44 7.01 16.54
N VAL A 160 17.72 6.63 15.30
CA VAL A 160 17.31 5.35 14.72
C VAL A 160 18.42 4.30 14.96
N ALA A 161 18.12 3.02 14.70
CA ALA A 161 18.96 1.90 15.15
C ALA A 161 20.39 1.91 14.57
N ASP A 162 20.58 2.53 13.42
CA ASP A 162 21.87 2.71 12.74
C ASP A 162 22.68 3.91 13.28
N GLY A 163 22.14 4.64 14.27
CA GLY A 163 22.76 5.79 14.91
C GLY A 163 22.42 7.14 14.27
N TYR A 164 21.75 7.20 13.13
CA TYR A 164 21.37 8.46 12.49
C TYR A 164 20.20 9.15 13.20
N LEU A 165 20.13 10.48 13.06
CA LEU A 165 19.02 11.27 13.56
C LEU A 165 17.94 11.39 12.50
N ARG A 166 16.78 10.80 12.77
CA ARG A 166 15.55 11.01 12.01
C ARG A 166 14.78 12.18 12.58
N GLN A 167 14.30 13.05 11.70
CA GLN A 167 13.35 14.10 12.05
C GLN A 167 11.94 13.71 11.59
N ASN A 168 10.97 13.72 12.51
CA ASN A 168 9.55 13.59 12.21
C ASN A 168 8.98 14.97 11.91
N GLN A 169 8.53 15.19 10.68
CA GLN A 169 7.86 16.43 10.30
C GLN A 169 6.50 16.55 11.00
N ILE A 170 5.78 15.44 11.11
CA ILE A 170 4.56 15.31 11.91
C ILE A 170 4.92 14.57 13.18
N ALA A 171 5.20 15.33 14.24
CA ALA A 171 5.63 14.77 15.52
C ALA A 171 4.48 14.79 16.53
N PHE A 172 4.25 13.65 17.18
CA PHE A 172 3.42 13.51 18.37
C PHE A 172 4.33 13.64 19.60
N PRO A 173 4.31 14.76 20.34
CA PRO A 173 5.26 14.97 21.43
C PRO A 173 5.05 13.97 22.57
N ASP A 174 6.14 13.46 23.13
CA ASP A 174 6.08 12.54 24.27
C ASP A 174 5.66 13.26 25.57
N SER A 175 5.82 14.58 25.62
CA SER A 175 5.36 15.43 26.72
C SER A 175 3.84 15.63 26.74
N SER A 176 3.12 15.26 25.68
CA SER A 176 1.66 15.33 25.68
C SER A 176 1.07 14.30 26.64
N ASN A 177 0.02 14.71 27.35
CA ASN A 177 -0.77 13.84 28.21
C ASN A 177 -1.83 13.03 27.44
N HIS A 178 -1.93 13.23 26.12
CA HIS A 178 -2.88 12.51 25.30
C HIS A 178 -2.46 11.04 25.14
N LYS A 179 -3.33 10.11 25.56
CA LYS A 179 -3.02 8.67 25.60
C LYS A 179 -2.61 8.12 24.23
N SER A 180 -3.26 8.58 23.16
CA SER A 180 -2.98 8.09 21.80
C SER A 180 -1.53 8.34 21.37
N ASN A 181 -0.90 9.44 21.79
CA ASN A 181 0.49 9.76 21.46
C ASN A 181 1.44 8.64 21.90
N LYS A 182 1.19 8.01 23.05
CA LYS A 182 2.07 6.93 23.59
C LYS A 182 2.06 5.67 22.74
N SER A 183 0.97 5.43 21.98
CA SER A 183 0.87 4.34 21.02
C SER A 183 1.55 4.65 19.68
N VAL A 184 1.92 5.91 19.43
CA VAL A 184 2.69 6.26 18.23
C VAL A 184 4.15 5.88 18.44
N SER A 185 4.69 5.12 17.49
CA SER A 185 6.09 4.73 17.48
C SER A 185 6.98 5.91 17.09
N ARG A 186 8.24 5.90 17.51
CA ARG A 186 9.20 6.95 17.13
C ARG A 186 9.45 7.02 15.62
N GLN A 187 9.41 5.86 14.95
CA GLN A 187 9.45 5.71 13.50
C GLN A 187 8.17 4.97 13.10
N HIS A 188 7.10 5.69 12.80
CA HIS A 188 5.79 5.06 12.67
C HIS A 188 5.34 4.95 11.23
N ALA A 189 5.36 6.06 10.49
CA ALA A 189 4.94 6.10 9.11
C ALA A 189 5.64 7.21 8.37
N HIS A 190 5.49 7.22 7.06
CA HIS A 190 5.82 8.38 6.24
C HIS A 190 4.89 8.51 5.05
N ILE A 191 4.82 9.73 4.51
CA ILE A 191 4.14 10.01 3.26
C ILE A 191 5.14 10.50 2.22
N GLU A 192 5.00 10.01 1.00
CA GLU A 192 5.74 10.50 -0.15
C GLU A 192 4.83 10.67 -1.37
N TRP A 193 5.27 11.55 -2.28
CA TRP A 193 4.63 11.71 -3.57
C TRP A 193 5.21 10.70 -4.56
N SER A 194 4.35 9.95 -5.22
CA SER A 194 4.72 9.11 -6.36
C SER A 194 4.53 9.90 -7.65
N GLU A 195 5.63 10.26 -8.32
CA GLU A 195 5.57 10.94 -9.64
C GLU A 195 4.99 10.03 -10.74
N GLU A 196 5.14 8.71 -10.58
CA GLU A 196 4.59 7.73 -11.51
C GLU A 196 3.06 7.68 -11.44
N ALA A 197 2.51 7.60 -10.23
CA ALA A 197 1.07 7.59 -10.01
C ALA A 197 0.46 9.01 -10.05
N GLY A 198 1.27 10.03 -9.78
CA GLY A 198 0.80 11.40 -9.55
C GLY A 198 -0.11 11.49 -8.33
N ALA A 199 0.28 10.85 -7.22
CA ALA A 199 -0.51 10.77 -5.98
C ALA A 199 0.36 10.66 -4.73
N PHE A 200 -0.23 10.96 -3.56
CA PHE A 200 0.42 10.73 -2.25
C PHE A 200 0.22 9.29 -1.78
N PHE A 201 1.30 8.69 -1.30
CA PHE A 201 1.32 7.35 -0.75
C PHE A 201 1.75 7.37 0.72
N LEU A 202 1.01 6.63 1.55
CA LEU A 202 1.34 6.37 2.95
C LEU A 202 2.08 5.04 3.08
N TYR A 203 3.21 5.06 3.74
CA TYR A 203 4.02 3.89 4.04
C TYR A 203 4.09 3.70 5.55
N ALA A 204 4.00 2.44 6.00
CA ALA A 204 4.38 2.11 7.36
C ALA A 204 5.92 2.07 7.45
N ASP A 205 6.47 2.54 8.57
CA ASP A 205 7.88 2.31 8.90
C ASP A 205 8.01 1.11 9.85
N GLU A 206 9.24 0.76 10.23
CA GLU A 206 9.54 -0.35 11.16
C GLU A 206 8.68 -0.37 12.43
N GLY A 207 8.43 0.79 13.04
CA GLY A 207 7.58 0.88 14.23
C GLY A 207 6.08 0.92 13.93
N GLY A 208 5.70 0.97 12.66
CA GLY A 208 4.36 1.03 12.10
C GLY A 208 3.81 -0.31 11.58
N ILE A 209 4.63 -1.36 11.54
CA ILE A 209 4.24 -2.70 11.08
C ILE A 209 4.16 -3.70 12.25
N PRO A 210 3.45 -4.83 12.12
CA PRO A 210 3.45 -5.88 13.15
C PRO A 210 4.88 -6.41 13.45
N PRO A 211 5.20 -6.80 14.70
CA PRO A 211 4.34 -6.88 15.88
C PRO A 211 4.20 -5.55 16.66
N ALA A 212 4.76 -4.45 16.14
CA ALA A 212 4.70 -3.14 16.78
C ALA A 212 3.33 -2.47 16.60
N ASN A 213 3.29 -1.16 16.85
CA ASN A 213 2.08 -0.36 16.76
C ASN A 213 1.72 -0.15 15.28
N LYS A 214 0.57 -0.64 14.84
CA LYS A 214 0.25 -0.75 13.41
C LYS A 214 -0.23 0.58 12.83
N VAL A 215 0.15 0.85 11.59
CA VAL A 215 -0.49 1.83 10.73
C VAL A 215 -1.69 1.20 10.08
N LYS A 216 -2.82 1.89 10.13
CA LYS A 216 -4.05 1.46 9.48
C LYS A 216 -4.64 2.62 8.70
N VAL A 217 -5.34 2.29 7.62
CA VAL A 217 -6.14 3.26 6.87
C VAL A 217 -7.58 2.80 6.88
N LYS A 218 -8.48 3.71 7.22
CA LYS A 218 -9.91 3.54 7.06
C LYS A 218 -10.35 4.43 5.90
N PRO A 219 -10.59 3.87 4.71
CA PRO A 219 -11.12 4.63 3.59
C PRO A 219 -12.54 5.14 3.88
N GLU A 220 -12.97 6.20 3.20
CA GLU A 220 -14.34 6.71 3.29
C GLU A 220 -15.37 5.61 2.99
N LYS A 221 -15.04 4.75 2.00
CA LYS A 221 -15.80 3.56 1.61
C LYS A 221 -14.86 2.36 1.57
N GLY A 222 -15.13 1.36 2.38
CA GLY A 222 -14.30 0.15 2.44
C GLY A 222 -14.09 -0.35 3.86
N SER A 223 -13.22 -1.35 4.00
CA SER A 223 -12.87 -1.94 5.29
C SER A 223 -11.62 -1.27 5.88
N GLU A 224 -11.27 -1.60 7.12
CA GLU A 224 -9.99 -1.12 7.67
C GLU A 224 -8.83 -1.89 7.02
N ILE A 225 -7.93 -1.15 6.41
CA ILE A 225 -6.71 -1.66 5.78
C ILE A 225 -5.57 -1.56 6.79
N LYS A 226 -4.79 -2.63 6.94
CA LYS A 226 -3.58 -2.63 7.79
C LYS A 226 -2.36 -2.62 6.90
N LEU A 227 -1.46 -1.66 7.10
CA LEU A 227 -0.17 -1.69 6.42
C LEU A 227 0.73 -2.67 7.17
N ILE A 228 1.18 -3.71 6.48
CA ILE A 228 1.95 -4.81 7.09
C ILE A 228 3.38 -4.89 6.56
N THR A 229 3.76 -4.01 5.61
CA THR A 229 5.08 -3.96 5.00
C THR A 229 5.57 -2.52 4.90
N THR A 230 6.88 -2.33 4.80
CA THR A 230 7.53 -1.01 4.66
C THR A 230 7.68 -0.55 3.21
N GLU A 231 7.74 -1.49 2.27
CA GLU A 231 8.12 -1.21 0.88
C GLU A 231 6.94 -0.87 -0.02
N VAL A 232 5.71 -1.23 0.40
CA VAL A 232 4.52 -0.97 -0.41
C VAL A 232 3.59 0.01 0.29
N GLY A 233 3.48 1.18 -0.33
CA GLY A 233 2.68 2.29 0.17
C GLY A 233 1.24 2.18 -0.28
N TYR A 234 0.34 2.68 0.55
CA TYR A 234 -1.06 2.81 0.25
C TYR A 234 -1.35 4.18 -0.39
N HIS A 235 -2.02 4.20 -1.54
CA HIS A 235 -2.47 5.42 -2.23
C HIS A 235 -3.54 6.12 -1.38
N LEU A 236 -3.19 7.28 -0.79
CA LEU A 236 -4.10 8.10 0.00
C LEU A 236 -5.13 8.81 -0.88
N LYS A 237 -6.40 8.63 -0.53
CA LYS A 237 -7.55 9.25 -1.20
C LYS A 237 -8.22 10.27 -0.32
N GLU A 238 -8.98 11.16 -0.97
CA GLU A 238 -9.79 12.15 -0.28
C GLU A 238 -10.65 11.51 0.83
N GLY A 239 -10.57 12.05 2.03
CA GLY A 239 -11.33 11.58 3.19
C GLY A 239 -10.76 10.34 3.88
N ASP A 240 -9.63 9.79 3.42
CA ASP A 240 -9.00 8.64 4.08
C ASP A 240 -8.55 9.00 5.51
N GLN A 241 -8.90 8.12 6.45
CA GLN A 241 -8.49 8.26 7.84
C GLN A 241 -7.30 7.36 8.14
N VAL A 242 -6.20 7.95 8.59
CA VAL A 242 -4.98 7.25 8.99
C VAL A 242 -4.95 7.07 10.50
N ILE A 243 -4.91 5.83 10.95
CA ILE A 243 -4.79 5.46 12.36
C ILE A 243 -3.35 5.04 12.62
N LEU A 244 -2.70 5.75 13.54
CA LEU A 244 -1.34 5.48 14.00
C LEU A 244 -1.42 4.80 15.37
N GLY A 245 -0.86 3.60 15.45
CA GLY A 245 -0.87 2.77 16.64
C GLY A 245 -2.27 2.36 17.04
N GLU A 246 -2.68 2.70 18.26
CA GLU A 246 -3.98 2.27 18.79
C GLU A 246 -5.10 3.24 18.47
N SER A 247 -4.81 4.55 18.43
CA SER A 247 -5.89 5.55 18.40
C SER A 247 -5.53 6.93 17.84
N ALA A 248 -4.26 7.25 17.54
CA ALA A 248 -3.96 8.56 16.97
C ALA A 248 -4.54 8.61 15.54
N LEU A 249 -5.36 9.62 15.25
CA LEU A 249 -6.19 9.67 14.03
C LEU A 249 -5.85 10.93 13.24
N LEU A 250 -5.52 10.73 11.98
CA LEU A 250 -5.35 11.79 11.00
C LEU A 250 -6.38 11.60 9.88
N GLU A 251 -6.79 12.68 9.23
CA GLU A 251 -7.62 12.68 8.03
C GLU A 251 -6.86 13.34 6.89
N PHE A 252 -6.85 12.70 5.73
CA PHE A 252 -6.19 13.19 4.53
C PHE A 252 -7.20 13.78 3.55
N SER A 253 -6.81 14.90 2.95
CA SER A 253 -7.57 15.55 1.89
C SER A 253 -6.65 16.24 0.89
N TYR A 254 -7.02 16.27 -0.38
CA TYR A 254 -6.43 17.14 -1.38
C TYR A 254 -6.95 18.58 -1.22
N LEU A 255 -6.11 19.53 -1.59
CA LEU A 255 -6.53 20.92 -1.78
C LEU A 255 -7.05 21.03 -3.22
N GLU A 256 -8.34 21.35 -3.37
CA GLU A 256 -8.97 21.65 -4.66
C GLU A 256 -8.28 22.81 -5.40
#